data_AF-A0A947YTY2-F1
#
_entry.id   AF-A0A947YTY2-F1
#
_cell.length_a   1.000
_cell.length_b   1.000
_cell.length_c   1.000
_cell.angle_alpha   90.00
_cell.angle_beta   90.00
_cell.angle_gamma   90.00
#
_symmetry.space_group_name_H-M   'P 1'
#
loop_
_entity.id
_entity.type
_entity.pdbx_description
1 polymer ?
#
loop_
_entity_poly.entity_id
_entity_poly.type
_entity_poly.pdbx_seq_one_letter_code
_entity_poly.pdbx_strand_id
1 'polypeptide(L)'
;MNSINLALKKLLEYLLELQIYPPTQNVSIVEISGEFDKNGRLSVGRDMLLDPDVYEARFEEIMRIGYAWINISCYGLYEDKLVVGIELPESMPQNPVKTSINYSGPPNIVLEHKWNVEKILEVKN
;
A
#
# COMPACT_ATOMS: atom_id res chain seq x y z
N MET A 1 -1.12 -20.02 -1.53
CA MET A 1 -1.29 -18.56 -1.68
C MET A 1 -0.77 -17.96 -0.39
N ASN A 2 0.25 -17.11 -0.48
CA ASN A 2 0.88 -16.47 0.68
C ASN A 2 -0.03 -15.32 1.20
N SER A 3 0.21 -14.79 2.40
CA SER A 3 -0.77 -13.93 3.06
C SER A 3 -0.89 -12.56 2.39
N ILE A 4 0.20 -12.03 1.82
CA ILE A 4 0.14 -10.79 1.05
C ILE A 4 -0.69 -10.95 -0.24
N ASN A 5 -0.53 -12.05 -0.99
CA ASN A 5 -1.30 -12.25 -2.21
C ASN A 5 -2.80 -12.41 -1.92
N LEU A 6 -3.18 -13.00 -0.78
CA LEU A 6 -4.57 -13.02 -0.35
C LEU A 6 -5.09 -11.61 -0.04
N ALA A 7 -4.28 -10.76 0.61
CA ALA A 7 -4.65 -9.38 0.89
C ALA A 7 -4.78 -8.55 -0.40
N LEU A 8 -3.85 -8.70 -1.35
CA LEU A 8 -3.90 -8.03 -2.65
C LEU A 8 -5.13 -8.46 -3.46
N LYS A 9 -5.47 -9.75 -3.45
CA LYS A 9 -6.68 -10.24 -4.11
C LYS A 9 -7.93 -9.55 -3.56
N LYS A 10 -8.05 -9.46 -2.24
CA LYS A 10 -9.18 -8.78 -1.57
C LYS A 10 -9.23 -7.28 -1.86
N LEU A 11 -8.06 -6.63 -1.97
CA LEU A 11 -8.00 -5.23 -2.42
C LEU A 11 -8.59 -5.09 -3.83
N LEU A 12 -8.19 -5.93 -4.77
CA LEU A 12 -8.69 -5.86 -6.16
C LEU A 12 -10.19 -6.17 -6.23
N GLU A 13 -10.69 -7.12 -5.44
CA GLU A 13 -12.13 -7.39 -5.30
C GLU A 13 -12.88 -6.16 -4.76
N TYR A 14 -12.35 -5.51 -3.72
CA TYR A 14 -12.93 -4.28 -3.17
C TYR A 14 -12.94 -3.13 -4.18
N LEU A 15 -11.88 -2.93 -4.95
CA LEU A 15 -11.83 -1.90 -5.99
C LEU A 15 -12.85 -2.18 -7.11
N LEU A 16 -13.04 -3.45 -7.47
CA LEU A 16 -14.06 -3.85 -8.44
C LEU A 16 -15.48 -3.52 -7.95
N GLU A 17 -15.78 -3.75 -6.67
CA GLU A 17 -17.06 -3.36 -6.06
C GLU A 17 -17.30 -1.84 -6.15
N LEU A 18 -16.24 -1.05 -6.02
CA LEU A 18 -16.26 0.40 -6.20
C LEU A 18 -16.24 0.86 -7.68
N GLN A 19 -16.22 -0.06 -8.63
CA GLN A 19 -16.06 0.22 -10.07
C GLN A 19 -14.77 0.99 -10.40
N ILE A 20 -13.72 0.77 -9.61
CA ILE A 20 -12.38 1.31 -9.82
C ILE A 20 -11.53 0.22 -10.46
N TYR A 21 -10.94 0.52 -11.62
CA TYR A 21 -10.16 -0.42 -12.41
C TYR A 21 -8.70 0.06 -12.48
N PRO A 22 -7.79 -0.52 -11.67
CA PRO A 22 -6.37 -0.27 -11.82
C PRO A 22 -5.89 -0.61 -13.24
N PRO A 23 -4.95 0.17 -13.82
CA PRO A 23 -4.49 -0.09 -15.19
C PRO A 23 -3.66 -1.37 -15.35
N THR A 24 -3.22 -1.96 -14.25
CA THR A 24 -2.41 -3.18 -14.18
C THR A 24 -2.72 -3.96 -12.91
N GLN A 25 -2.44 -5.26 -12.92
CA GLN A 25 -2.46 -6.12 -11.73
C GLN A 25 -1.04 -6.50 -11.27
N ASN A 26 0.00 -6.05 -11.97
CA ASN A 26 1.38 -6.19 -11.51
C ASN A 26 1.60 -5.20 -10.37
N VAL A 27 1.91 -5.68 -9.18
CA VAL A 27 1.98 -4.86 -7.97
C VAL A 27 3.42 -4.63 -7.53
N SER A 28 3.68 -3.43 -7.01
CA SER A 28 4.79 -3.16 -6.11
C SER A 28 4.25 -2.67 -4.77
N ILE A 29 4.87 -3.07 -3.68
CA ILE A 29 4.42 -2.79 -2.31
C ILE A 29 5.38 -1.82 -1.64
N VAL A 30 4.83 -0.88 -0.88
CA VAL A 30 5.59 0.05 -0.05
C VAL A 30 4.91 0.24 1.30
N GLU A 31 5.69 0.30 2.37
CA GLU A 31 5.19 0.73 3.68
C GLU A 31 5.03 2.25 3.70
N ILE A 32 3.82 2.72 3.94
CA ILE A 32 3.50 4.15 4.01
C ILE A 32 3.72 4.59 5.45
N SER A 33 4.85 5.23 5.68
CA SER A 33 5.21 5.82 6.96
C SER A 33 5.95 7.13 6.74
N GLY A 34 5.70 8.12 7.60
CA GLY A 34 6.39 9.41 7.55
C GLY A 34 5.49 10.60 7.22
N GLU A 35 6.12 11.77 7.13
CA GLU A 35 5.45 13.04 6.90
C GLU A 35 5.36 13.34 5.39
N PHE A 36 4.21 13.88 4.98
CA PHE A 36 4.04 14.42 3.64
C PHE A 36 4.74 15.78 3.51
N ASP A 37 5.35 16.04 2.36
CA ASP A 37 5.96 17.31 2.04
C ASP A 37 4.90 18.43 1.89
N LYS A 38 5.36 19.66 1.67
CA LYS A 38 4.49 20.83 1.45
C LYS A 38 3.53 20.70 0.25
N ASN A 39 3.77 19.74 -0.65
CA ASN A 39 2.95 19.45 -1.82
C ASN A 39 2.04 18.24 -1.59
N GLY A 40 2.02 17.67 -0.37
CA GLY A 40 1.26 16.47 -0.06
C GLY A 40 1.89 15.18 -0.61
N ARG A 41 3.21 15.15 -0.83
CA ARG A 41 3.93 13.98 -1.33
C ARG A 41 4.75 13.31 -0.24
N LEU A 42 4.72 11.98 -0.21
CA LEU A 42 5.60 11.18 0.65
C LEU A 42 6.87 10.80 -0.12
N SER A 43 8.05 11.08 0.44
CA SER A 43 9.31 10.61 -0.14
C SER A 43 9.52 9.13 0.18
N VAL A 44 9.77 8.33 -0.85
CA VAL A 44 10.06 6.89 -0.72
C VAL A 44 11.32 6.54 -1.50
N GLY A 45 12.17 5.67 -0.95
CA GLY A 45 13.32 5.13 -1.69
C GLY A 45 12.84 4.14 -2.74
N ARG A 46 13.47 4.10 -3.91
CA ARG A 46 13.16 3.12 -4.96
C ARG A 46 13.39 1.69 -4.48
N ASP A 47 14.36 1.47 -3.61
CA ASP A 47 14.66 0.21 -2.94
C ASP A 47 13.57 -0.24 -1.95
N MET A 48 12.67 0.67 -1.55
CA MET A 48 11.52 0.37 -0.68
C MET A 48 10.29 -0.12 -1.47
N LEU A 49 10.32 -0.04 -2.80
CA LEU A 49 9.28 -0.56 -3.69
C LEU A 49 9.55 -2.03 -3.97
N LEU A 50 8.89 -2.90 -3.21
CA LEU A 50 9.18 -4.33 -3.19
C LEU A 50 8.17 -5.14 -4.01
N ASP A 51 8.61 -6.24 -4.61
CA ASP A 51 7.69 -7.22 -5.18
C ASP A 51 6.95 -7.98 -4.06
N PRO A 52 5.70 -8.44 -4.28
CA PRO A 52 4.93 -9.14 -3.26
C PRO A 52 5.66 -10.33 -2.62
N ASP A 53 6.39 -11.11 -3.43
CA ASP A 53 7.13 -12.27 -2.94
C ASP A 53 8.30 -11.88 -2.03
N VAL A 54 8.94 -10.73 -2.29
CA VAL A 54 10.02 -10.19 -1.45
C VAL A 54 9.45 -9.64 -0.14
N TYR A 55 8.29 -9.01 -0.20
CA TYR A 55 7.63 -8.38 0.95
C TYR A 55 6.93 -9.37 1.89
N GLU A 56 6.60 -10.59 1.44
CA GLU A 56 5.81 -11.56 2.22
C GLU A 56 6.33 -11.79 3.64
N ALA A 57 7.65 -11.96 3.82
CA ALA A 57 8.22 -12.20 5.15
C ALA A 57 7.99 -11.02 6.10
N ARG A 58 8.06 -9.80 5.57
CA ARG A 58 7.79 -8.56 6.31
C ARG A 58 6.30 -8.41 6.62
N PHE A 59 5.42 -8.76 5.69
CA PHE A 59 3.98 -8.76 5.94
C PHE A 59 3.59 -9.74 7.04
N GLU A 60 4.13 -10.96 7.05
CA GLU A 60 3.93 -11.95 8.12
C GLU A 60 4.46 -11.47 9.48
N GLU A 61 5.54 -10.68 9.49
CA GLU A 61 6.03 -10.02 10.70
C GLU A 61 5.03 -8.98 11.21
N ILE A 62 4.52 -8.10 10.35
CA ILE A 62 3.50 -7.09 10.69
C ILE A 62 2.25 -7.76 11.27
N MET A 63 1.80 -8.86 10.67
CA MET A 63 0.64 -9.61 11.14
C MET A 63 0.88 -10.25 12.52
N ARG A 64 2.14 -10.58 12.85
CA ARG A 64 2.53 -11.16 14.15
C ARG A 64 2.77 -10.13 15.24
N ILE A 65 3.28 -8.95 14.89
CA ILE A 65 3.45 -7.81 15.80
C ILE A 65 2.09 -7.44 16.43
N GLY A 66 1.01 -7.61 15.66
CA GLY A 66 -0.35 -7.49 16.18
C GLY A 66 -0.81 -6.04 16.33
N TYR A 67 -0.52 -5.21 15.32
CA TYR A 67 -1.11 -3.87 15.20
C TYR A 67 -2.64 -3.95 15.27
N ALA A 68 -3.29 -2.93 15.83
CA ALA A 68 -4.76 -2.91 15.90
C ALA A 68 -5.41 -2.95 14.50
N TRP A 69 -4.76 -2.32 13.53
CA TRP A 69 -5.18 -2.28 12.13
C TRP A 69 -3.97 -2.07 11.21
N ILE A 70 -4.14 -2.41 9.94
CA ILE A 70 -3.36 -1.89 8.81
C ILE A 70 -4.35 -1.47 7.71
N ASN A 71 -3.97 -0.48 6.91
CA ASN A 71 -4.74 -0.10 5.73
C ASN A 71 -3.96 -0.44 4.46
N ILE A 72 -4.67 -0.97 3.46
CA ILE A 72 -4.12 -1.33 2.16
C ILE A 72 -4.89 -0.54 1.09
N SER A 73 -4.16 0.24 0.30
CA SER A 73 -4.73 1.08 -0.76
C SER A 73 -3.76 1.26 -1.93
N CYS A 74 -4.24 1.75 -3.06
CA CYS A 74 -3.40 2.00 -4.24
C CYS A 74 -2.93 3.46 -4.29
N TYR A 75 -1.64 3.67 -4.59
CA TYR A 75 -1.00 4.99 -4.62
C TYR A 75 -0.68 5.51 -6.03
N GLY A 76 -0.92 4.69 -7.05
CA GLY A 76 -0.69 5.04 -8.46
C GLY A 76 0.15 4.01 -9.19
N LEU A 77 0.66 4.37 -10.36
CA LEU A 77 1.54 3.57 -11.20
C LEU A 77 2.98 4.08 -11.15
N TYR A 78 3.91 3.18 -10.92
CA TYR A 78 5.35 3.40 -11.05
C TYR A 78 5.94 2.29 -11.91
N GLU A 79 6.61 2.62 -13.02
CA GLU A 79 7.27 1.64 -13.92
C GLU A 79 6.37 0.45 -14.30
N ASP A 80 5.14 0.73 -14.76
CA ASP A 80 4.12 -0.25 -15.15
C ASP A 80 3.61 -1.18 -14.03
N LYS A 81 3.97 -0.89 -12.77
CA LYS A 81 3.45 -1.57 -11.58
C LYS A 81 2.50 -0.66 -10.81
N LEU A 82 1.42 -1.25 -10.33
CA LEU A 82 0.50 -0.66 -9.37
C LEU A 82 1.19 -0.60 -8.01
N VAL A 83 1.45 0.60 -7.52
CA VAL A 83 1.98 0.80 -6.17
C VAL A 83 0.84 0.63 -5.17
N VAL A 84 1.00 -0.34 -4.29
CA VAL A 84 0.11 -0.63 -3.17
C VAL A 84 0.81 -0.23 -1.88
N GLY A 85 0.19 0.69 -1.15
CA GLY A 85 0.68 1.16 0.13
C GLY A 85 0.14 0.30 1.27
N ILE A 86 1.00 -0.02 2.23
CA ILE A 86 0.66 -0.62 3.51
C ILE A 86 0.84 0.47 4.58
N GLU A 87 -0.27 1.03 5.05
CA GLU A 87 -0.26 2.02 6.12
C GLU A 87 -0.32 1.31 7.47
N LEU A 88 0.64 1.64 8.33
CA LEU A 88 0.76 1.13 9.70
C LEU A 88 0.39 2.24 10.70
N PRO A 89 -0.16 1.89 11.88
CA PRO A 89 -0.26 2.84 12.98
C PRO A 89 1.11 3.39 13.37
N GLU A 90 1.18 4.69 13.71
CA GLU A 90 2.44 5.36 14.09
C GLU A 90 3.10 4.74 15.33
N SER A 91 2.30 4.18 16.24
CA SER A 91 2.78 3.61 17.49
C SER A 91 2.76 2.08 17.46
N MET A 92 3.81 1.51 18.03
CA MET A 92 3.87 0.07 18.28
C MET A 92 2.75 -0.38 19.23
N PRO A 93 2.16 -1.55 19.01
CA PRO A 93 1.11 -2.05 19.89
C PRO A 93 1.66 -2.33 21.30
N GLN A 94 1.05 -1.72 22.32
CA GLN A 94 1.36 -2.05 23.72
C GLN A 94 0.76 -3.40 24.14
N ASN A 95 -0.38 -3.76 23.54
CA ASN A 95 -1.05 -5.04 23.71
C ASN A 95 -1.33 -5.61 22.31
N PRO A 96 -0.51 -6.58 21.83
CA PRO A 96 -0.72 -7.19 20.52
C PRO A 96 -2.12 -7.80 20.40
N VAL A 97 -2.80 -7.50 19.30
CA VAL A 97 -4.09 -8.08 18.95
C VAL A 97 -4.02 -8.74 17.58
N LYS A 98 -5.09 -9.45 17.19
CA LYS A 98 -5.21 -9.90 15.80
C LYS A 98 -5.32 -8.68 14.89
N THR A 99 -4.36 -8.49 14.00
CA THR A 99 -4.33 -7.37 13.07
C THR A 99 -5.55 -7.38 12.15
N SER A 100 -6.33 -6.29 12.18
CA SER A 100 -7.42 -6.04 11.23
C SER A 100 -6.86 -5.45 9.95
N ILE A 101 -7.27 -5.97 8.79
CA ILE A 101 -6.88 -5.42 7.49
C ILE A 101 -8.06 -4.64 6.92
N ASN A 102 -7.85 -3.34 6.69
CA ASN A 102 -8.80 -2.48 6.00
C ASN A 102 -8.37 -2.32 4.54
N TYR A 103 -9.34 -2.36 3.63
CA TYR A 103 -9.16 -2.06 2.22
C TYR A 103 -9.82 -0.72 1.92
N SER A 104 -9.11 0.15 1.23
CA SER A 104 -9.64 1.45 0.82
C SER A 104 -9.36 1.74 -0.65
N GLY A 105 -10.19 2.61 -1.22
CA GLY A 105 -9.97 3.12 -2.56
C GLY A 105 -8.68 3.93 -2.61
N PRO A 106 -8.09 4.11 -3.80
CA PRO A 106 -6.98 5.02 -3.95
C PRO A 106 -7.38 6.44 -3.51
N PRO A 107 -6.46 7.24 -2.95
CA PRO A 107 -6.71 8.66 -2.70
C PRO A 107 -7.25 9.36 -3.95
N ASN A 108 -8.19 10.30 -3.80
CA ASN A 108 -8.85 10.96 -4.94
C ASN A 108 -7.84 11.53 -5.95
N ILE A 109 -6.73 12.07 -5.46
CA ILE A 109 -5.66 12.63 -6.31
C ILE A 109 -5.04 11.59 -7.26
N VAL A 110 -5.01 10.29 -6.91
CA VAL A 110 -4.62 9.20 -7.83
C VAL A 110 -5.57 9.17 -9.01
N LEU A 111 -6.88 9.17 -8.75
CA LEU A 111 -7.91 9.04 -9.78
C LEU A 111 -7.97 10.29 -10.67
N GLU A 112 -7.95 11.48 -10.05
CA GLU A 112 -7.92 12.77 -10.75
C GLU A 112 -6.72 12.90 -11.69
N HIS A 113 -5.59 12.30 -11.32
CA HIS A 113 -4.36 12.33 -12.11
C HIS A 113 -4.08 11.02 -12.85
N LYS A 114 -5.11 10.22 -13.13
CA LYS A 114 -5.03 9.02 -13.97
C LYS A 114 -3.91 8.06 -13.53
N TRP A 115 -3.84 7.80 -12.24
CA TRP A 115 -2.87 6.92 -11.60
C TRP A 115 -1.41 7.41 -11.63
N ASN A 116 -1.17 8.70 -11.85
CA ASN A 116 0.20 9.23 -11.74
C ASN A 116 0.69 9.20 -10.29
N VAL A 117 1.57 8.24 -9.97
CA VAL A 117 2.15 8.07 -8.62
C VAL A 117 2.93 9.29 -8.17
N GLU A 118 3.51 10.07 -9.07
CA GLU A 118 4.33 11.24 -8.74
C GLU A 118 3.52 12.36 -8.09
N LYS A 119 2.19 12.27 -8.09
CA LYS A 119 1.33 13.21 -7.35
C LYS A 119 1.23 12.91 -5.87
N ILE A 120 1.63 11.72 -5.44
CA ILE A 120 1.56 11.29 -4.04
C ILE A 120 2.91 10.82 -3.52
N LEU A 121 3.72 10.17 -4.35
CA LEU A 121 5.04 9.69 -3.96
C LEU A 121 6.13 10.45 -4.69
N GLU A 122 7.17 10.81 -3.96
CA GLU A 122 8.45 11.22 -4.52
C GLU A 122 9.41 10.03 -4.42
N VAL A 123 9.58 9.29 -5.52
CA VAL A 123 10.47 8.14 -5.57
C VAL A 123 11.91 8.61 -5.79
N LYS A 124 12.79 8.33 -4.83
CA LYS A 124 14.22 8.70 -4.85
C LYS A 124 15.07 7.53 -5.29
N ASN A 125 16.15 7.80 -6.04
CA ASN A 125 17.13 6.80 -6.46
C ASN A 125 18.09 6.42 -5.32
#